data_AF-A0A8S0FM95-F1
#
_entry.id   AF-A0A8S0FM95-F1
#
_cell.length_a   1.000
_cell.length_b   1.000
_cell.length_c   1.000
_cell.angle_alpha   90.00
_cell.angle_beta   90.00
_cell.angle_gamma   90.00
#
_symmetry.space_group_name_H-M   'P 1'
#
loop_
_entity.id
_entity.type
_entity.pdbx_description
1 polymer ?
#
loop_
_entity_poly.entity_id
_entity_poly.type
_entity_poly.pdbx_seq_one_letter_code
_entity_poly.pdbx_strand_id
1 'polypeptide(L)'
;MSSQEASKMLRTYNIAWWGNNYYDVNELGHISVCPDPDVPEARVDLAQLVKTREAQGQRLPALFCFPQILQHRLRSINAAFKRARESYGYNGDYFLVYPIKVNQHRRVIELPDSFGRTAGPGSRFQS
;
A
#
# COMPACT_ATOMS: atom_id res chain seq x y z
N MET A 1 19.46 -11.89 -18.94
CA MET A 1 18.50 -10.98 -19.63
C MET A 1 19.10 -9.59 -19.57
N SER A 2 19.13 -8.86 -20.68
CA SER A 2 19.85 -7.59 -20.76
C SER A 2 19.14 -6.52 -19.90
N SER A 3 19.90 -5.75 -19.12
CA SER A 3 19.39 -4.63 -18.29
C SER A 3 18.55 -3.61 -19.11
N GLN A 4 18.81 -3.52 -20.42
CA GLN A 4 18.04 -2.70 -21.36
C GLN A 4 16.63 -3.27 -21.66
N GLU A 5 16.47 -4.60 -21.68
CA GLU A 5 15.18 -5.25 -21.93
C GLU A 5 14.26 -5.11 -20.72
N ALA A 6 14.81 -5.27 -19.51
CA ALA A 6 14.08 -5.05 -18.26
C ALA A 6 13.57 -3.60 -18.15
N SER A 7 14.43 -2.62 -18.46
CA SER A 7 14.05 -1.20 -18.47
C SER A 7 12.99 -0.86 -19.53
N LYS A 8 13.04 -1.52 -20.70
CA LYS A 8 12.04 -1.34 -21.76
C LYS A 8 10.69 -1.95 -21.36
N MET A 9 10.67 -3.15 -20.78
CA MET A 9 9.45 -3.79 -20.26
C MET A 9 8.81 -2.97 -19.14
N LEU A 10 9.61 -2.50 -18.18
CA LEU A 10 9.20 -1.59 -17.10
C LEU A 10 8.43 -0.37 -17.62
N ARG A 11 8.96 0.24 -18.68
CA ARG A 11 8.38 1.43 -19.32
C ARG A 11 7.10 1.10 -20.09
N THR A 12 7.03 -0.07 -20.72
CA THR A 12 5.82 -0.53 -21.42
C THR A 12 4.68 -0.85 -20.46
N TYR A 13 4.97 -1.50 -19.33
CA TYR A 13 3.96 -1.80 -18.30
C TYR A 13 3.65 -0.61 -17.39
N ASN A 14 4.39 0.49 -17.53
CA ASN A 14 4.21 1.76 -16.85
C ASN A 14 4.07 1.60 -15.32
N ILE A 15 4.78 0.61 -14.75
CA ILE A 15 4.68 0.21 -13.34
C ILE A 15 5.02 1.39 -12.42
N ALA A 16 5.94 2.27 -12.84
CA ALA A 16 6.27 3.48 -12.12
C ALA A 16 5.07 4.44 -11.91
N TRP A 17 4.10 4.47 -12.83
CA TRP A 17 2.97 5.40 -12.76
C TRP A 17 1.82 4.90 -11.87
N TRP A 18 1.45 3.62 -11.98
CA TRP A 18 0.37 3.05 -11.16
C TRP A 18 0.89 2.42 -9.86
N GLY A 19 2.16 2.01 -9.83
CA GLY A 19 2.80 1.38 -8.70
C GLY A 19 2.98 2.32 -7.51
N ASN A 20 3.03 3.64 -7.72
CA ASN A 20 3.06 4.67 -6.67
C ASN A 20 4.07 4.35 -5.54
N ASN A 21 5.26 3.88 -5.92
CA ASN A 21 6.35 3.41 -5.05
C ASN A 21 6.04 2.16 -4.20
N TYR A 22 4.86 1.56 -4.34
CA TYR A 22 4.52 0.28 -3.71
C TYR A 22 4.93 -0.92 -4.54
N TYR A 23 4.91 -0.80 -5.86
CA TYR A 23 5.32 -1.87 -6.78
C TYR A 23 6.44 -1.36 -7.67
N ASP A 24 7.51 -2.14 -7.77
CA ASP A 24 8.70 -1.81 -8.54
C ASP A 24 9.36 -3.08 -9.06
N VAL A 25 10.22 -3.00 -10.06
CA VAL A 25 10.97 -4.17 -10.56
C VAL A 25 12.40 -4.10 -10.05
N ASN A 26 12.86 -5.20 -9.45
CA ASN A 26 14.23 -5.29 -8.93
C ASN A 26 15.25 -5.49 -10.07
N GLU A 27 16.54 -5.41 -9.73
CA GLU A 27 17.66 -5.60 -10.68
C GLU A 27 17.67 -6.99 -11.35
N LEU A 28 16.99 -7.97 -10.75
CA LEU A 28 16.82 -9.32 -11.28
C LEU A 28 15.65 -9.42 -12.29
N GLY A 29 14.89 -8.35 -12.50
CA GLY A 29 13.72 -8.34 -13.39
C GLY A 29 12.44 -8.92 -12.76
N HIS A 30 12.41 -9.14 -11.45
CA HIS A 30 11.24 -9.59 -10.71
C HIS A 30 10.44 -8.41 -10.14
N ILE A 31 9.13 -8.60 -10.01
CA ILE A 31 8.26 -7.65 -9.32
C ILE A 31 8.54 -7.72 -7.82
N SER A 32 8.91 -6.57 -7.26
CA SER A 32 9.04 -6.33 -5.83
C SER A 32 7.88 -5.46 -5.33
N VAL A 33 7.47 -5.70 -4.09
CA VAL A 33 6.48 -4.90 -3.39
C VAL A 33 7.13 -4.23 -2.18
N CYS A 34 6.96 -2.91 -2.09
CA CYS A 34 7.29 -2.10 -0.93
C CYS A 34 5.98 -1.78 -0.19
N PRO A 35 5.63 -2.49 0.88
CA PRO A 35 4.40 -2.28 1.61
C PRO A 35 4.29 -0.89 2.25
N ASP A 36 5.42 -0.29 2.62
CA ASP A 36 5.50 1.06 3.17
C ASP A 36 6.64 1.84 2.47
N PRO A 37 6.33 2.85 1.65
CA PRO A 37 7.34 3.64 0.95
C PRO A 37 8.16 4.54 1.89
N ASP A 38 7.72 4.76 3.14
CA ASP A 38 8.52 5.43 4.17
C ASP A 38 9.73 4.57 4.60
N VAL A 39 9.66 3.25 4.38
CA VAL A 39 10.73 2.27 4.68
C VAL A 39 11.12 1.54 3.41
N PRO A 40 11.91 2.17 2.52
CA PRO A 40 12.24 1.61 1.20
C PRO A 40 13.06 0.31 1.28
N GLU A 41 13.64 -0.01 2.44
CA GLU A 41 14.37 -1.24 2.71
C GLU A 41 13.45 -2.45 2.93
N ALA A 42 12.18 -2.22 3.32
CA ALA A 42 11.20 -3.28 3.56
C ALA A 42 10.60 -3.86 2.27
N ARG A 43 11.38 -3.90 1.17
CA ARG A 43 10.96 -4.45 -0.11
C ARG A 43 10.93 -5.98 -0.06
N VAL A 44 9.89 -6.57 -0.62
CA VAL A 44 9.70 -8.02 -0.71
C VAL A 44 9.62 -8.43 -2.18
N ASP A 45 10.42 -9.39 -2.60
CA ASP A 45 10.34 -9.98 -3.95
C ASP A 45 9.10 -10.90 -4.02
N LEU A 46 8.14 -10.53 -4.87
CA LEU A 46 6.86 -11.22 -5.00
C LEU A 46 7.03 -12.57 -5.70
N ALA A 47 7.98 -12.68 -6.64
CA ALA A 47 8.31 -13.94 -7.30
C ALA A 47 8.96 -14.93 -6.34
N GLN A 48 9.86 -14.47 -5.47
CA GLN A 48 10.40 -15.32 -4.41
C GLN A 48 9.33 -15.71 -3.39
N LEU A 49 8.49 -14.77 -2.97
CA LEU A 49 7.40 -15.04 -2.03
C LEU A 49 6.47 -16.14 -2.55
N VAL A 50 6.07 -16.08 -3.83
CA VAL A 50 5.23 -17.11 -4.46
C VAL A 50 5.96 -18.46 -4.47
N LYS A 51 7.24 -18.51 -4.88
CA LYS A 51 8.03 -19.75 -4.88
C LYS A 51 8.15 -20.37 -3.49
N THR A 52 8.40 -19.56 -2.45
CA THR A 52 8.46 -20.04 -1.06
C THR A 52 7.12 -20.62 -0.62
N ARG A 53 5.99 -19.98 -0.99
CA ARG A 53 4.65 -20.47 -0.64
C ARG A 53 4.28 -21.74 -1.41
N GLU A 54 4.63 -21.83 -2.68
CA GLU A 54 4.45 -23.03 -3.49
C GLU A 54 5.25 -24.21 -2.90
N ALA A 55 6.51 -23.98 -2.51
CA ALA A 55 7.33 -24.97 -1.83
C ALA A 55 6.77 -25.39 -0.46
N GLN A 56 6.06 -24.50 0.23
CA GLN A 56 5.30 -24.81 1.46
C GLN A 56 3.97 -25.55 1.19
N GLY A 57 3.69 -25.94 -0.06
CA GLY A 57 2.50 -26.69 -0.45
C GLY A 57 1.25 -25.84 -0.61
N GLN A 58 1.38 -24.51 -0.69
CA GLN A 58 0.24 -23.62 -0.84
C GLN A 58 -0.30 -23.68 -2.28
N ARG A 59 -1.57 -24.07 -2.44
CA ARG A 59 -2.22 -24.15 -3.76
C ARG A 59 -2.53 -22.75 -4.31
N LEU A 60 -2.14 -22.50 -5.56
CA LEU A 60 -2.54 -21.32 -6.33
C LEU A 60 -3.95 -21.53 -6.91
N PRO A 61 -4.77 -20.47 -7.06
CA PRO A 61 -4.44 -19.05 -6.91
C PRO A 61 -4.47 -18.54 -5.46
N ALA A 62 -3.43 -17.79 -5.07
CA ALA A 62 -3.34 -17.14 -3.77
C ALA A 62 -3.47 -15.61 -3.94
N LEU A 63 -4.27 -14.97 -3.08
CA LEU A 63 -4.42 -13.52 -3.04
C LEU A 63 -3.51 -12.94 -1.95
N PHE A 64 -2.53 -12.12 -2.36
CA PHE A 64 -1.62 -11.44 -1.44
C PHE A 64 -2.16 -10.05 -1.10
N CYS A 65 -2.63 -9.87 0.13
CA CYS A 65 -3.09 -8.58 0.64
C CYS A 65 -2.06 -7.99 1.59
N PHE A 66 -1.55 -6.79 1.25
CA PHE A 66 -0.58 -6.03 2.05
C PHE A 66 -1.30 -4.92 2.83
N PRO A 67 -1.66 -5.15 4.10
CA PRO A 67 -2.37 -4.14 4.90
C PRO A 67 -1.59 -2.84 5.06
N GLN A 68 -0.27 -2.89 5.11
CA GLN A 68 0.61 -1.72 5.25
C GLN A 68 0.40 -0.69 4.13
N ILE A 69 0.12 -1.15 2.90
CA ILE A 69 -0.17 -0.27 1.77
C ILE A 69 -1.41 0.58 2.07
N LEU A 70 -2.46 -0.05 2.61
CA LEU A 70 -3.69 0.63 2.99
C LEU A 70 -3.45 1.65 4.11
N GLN A 71 -2.65 1.30 5.12
CA GLN A 71 -2.24 2.23 6.17
C GLN A 71 -1.50 3.44 5.61
N HIS A 72 -0.49 3.22 4.77
CA HIS A 72 0.26 4.31 4.17
C HIS A 72 -0.64 5.21 3.31
N ARG A 73 -1.57 4.64 2.53
CA ARG A 73 -2.55 5.42 1.76
C ARG A 73 -3.44 6.28 2.65
N LEU A 74 -3.92 5.72 3.77
CA LEU A 74 -4.73 6.43 4.75
C LEU A 74 -3.96 7.62 5.34
N ARG A 75 -2.70 7.39 5.76
CA ARG A 75 -1.78 8.44 6.24
C ARG A 75 -1.55 9.52 5.18
N SER A 76 -1.28 9.11 3.94
CA SER A 76 -1.00 10.01 2.83
C SER A 76 -2.17 10.95 2.53
N ILE A 77 -3.40 10.42 2.51
CA ILE A 77 -4.62 11.21 2.29
C ILE A 77 -4.80 12.21 3.45
N ASN A 78 -4.72 11.73 4.69
CA ASN A 78 -4.82 12.61 5.86
C ASN A 78 -3.75 13.71 5.85
N ALA A 79 -2.51 13.39 5.48
CA ALA A 79 -1.41 14.36 5.38
C ALA A 79 -1.62 15.35 4.23
N ALA A 80 -2.19 14.94 3.11
CA ALA A 80 -2.53 15.84 2.01
C ALA A 80 -3.64 16.83 2.42
N PHE A 81 -4.70 16.34 3.09
CA PHE A 81 -5.76 17.20 3.62
C PHE A 81 -5.26 18.12 4.72
N LYS A 82 -4.37 17.65 5.62
CA LYS A 82 -3.74 18.49 6.63
C LYS A 82 -2.93 19.63 6.01
N ARG A 83 -2.08 19.33 5.01
CA ARG A 83 -1.31 20.35 4.26
C ARG A 83 -2.22 21.36 3.56
N ALA A 84 -3.32 20.91 2.95
CA ALA A 84 -4.29 21.80 2.34
C ALA A 84 -4.98 22.69 3.38
N ARG A 85 -5.39 22.14 4.53
CA ARG A 85 -5.97 22.93 5.63
C ARG A 85 -5.04 24.01 6.15
N GLU A 86 -3.78 23.67 6.40
CA GLU A 86 -2.74 24.61 6.84
C GLU A 86 -2.52 25.72 5.82
N SER A 87 -2.51 25.38 4.53
CA SER A 87 -2.33 26.35 3.43
C SER A 87 -3.51 27.30 3.25
N TYR A 88 -4.74 26.84 3.52
CA TYR A 88 -5.97 27.63 3.36
C TYR A 88 -6.51 28.23 4.67
N GLY A 89 -5.86 27.98 5.82
CA GLY A 89 -6.31 28.46 7.13
C GLY A 89 -7.64 27.85 7.60
N TYR A 90 -7.97 26.64 7.16
CA TYR A 90 -9.26 26.01 7.47
C TYR A 90 -9.26 25.32 8.84
N ASN A 91 -10.01 25.87 9.78
CA ASN A 91 -10.10 25.40 11.17
C ASN A 91 -11.03 24.19 11.39
N GLY A 92 -11.78 23.75 10.37
CA GLY A 92 -12.67 22.60 10.51
C GLY A 92 -11.90 21.27 10.50
N ASP A 93 -12.33 20.31 11.31
CA ASP A 93 -11.70 18.99 11.39
C ASP A 93 -11.94 18.14 10.14
N TYR A 94 -10.96 17.30 9.81
CA TYR A 94 -11.04 16.35 8.69
C TYR A 94 -11.10 14.93 9.22
N PHE A 95 -12.12 14.20 8.82
CA PHE A 95 -12.33 12.80 9.18
C PHE A 95 -12.37 11.94 7.93
N LEU A 96 -11.51 10.93 7.87
CA LEU A 96 -11.45 10.00 6.76
C LEU A 96 -12.41 8.84 7.01
N VAL A 97 -13.49 8.79 6.25
CA VAL A 97 -14.46 7.69 6.28
C VAL A 97 -14.06 6.65 5.24
N TYR A 98 -13.68 5.46 5.69
CA TYR A 98 -13.43 4.33 4.80
C TYR A 98 -14.75 3.58 4.53
N PRO A 99 -15.27 3.57 3.30
CA PRO A 99 -16.52 2.88 3.00
C PRO A 99 -16.31 1.36 3.03
N ILE A 100 -16.79 0.68 4.08
CA ILE A 100 -16.73 -0.78 4.27
C ILE A 100 -17.28 -1.54 3.05
N LYS A 101 -18.25 -0.96 2.33
CA LYS A 101 -18.84 -1.56 1.12
C LYS A 101 -17.82 -1.88 0.01
N VAL A 102 -16.65 -1.25 0.00
CA VAL A 102 -15.64 -1.42 -1.05
C VAL A 102 -14.75 -2.65 -0.80
N ASN A 103 -14.55 -3.04 0.46
CA ASN A 103 -13.79 -4.23 0.81
C ASN A 103 -14.16 -4.73 2.21
N GLN A 104 -14.94 -5.81 2.25
CA GLN A 104 -15.54 -6.36 3.49
C GLN A 104 -14.60 -7.33 4.21
N HIS A 105 -13.39 -7.57 3.70
CA HIS A 105 -12.45 -8.48 4.37
C HIS A 105 -12.06 -7.94 5.74
N ARG A 106 -12.28 -8.75 6.78
CA ARG A 106 -11.98 -8.42 8.19
C ARG A 106 -10.57 -7.86 8.41
N ARG A 107 -9.58 -8.35 7.66
CA ARG A 107 -8.18 -7.85 7.68
C ARG A 107 -8.05 -6.38 7.28
N VAL A 108 -8.94 -5.88 6.43
CA VAL A 108 -9.00 -4.47 6.00
C VAL A 108 -9.79 -3.62 6.99
N ILE A 109 -10.78 -4.21 7.66
CA ILE A 109 -11.68 -3.53 8.63
C ILE A 109 -11.02 -3.38 10.01
N GLU A 110 -10.16 -4.31 10.43
CA GLU A 110 -9.42 -4.23 11.71
C GLU A 110 -8.22 -3.27 11.66
N LEU A 111 -7.79 -2.89 10.45
CA LEU A 111 -6.66 -2.01 10.23
C LEU A 111 -6.90 -0.56 10.70
N PRO A 112 -8.05 0.07 10.36
CA PRO A 112 -8.41 1.38 10.87
C PRO A 112 -8.57 1.44 12.39
N ASP A 113 -9.10 0.37 13.02
CA ASP A 113 -9.35 0.34 14.47
C ASP A 113 -8.04 0.31 15.28
N SER A 114 -7.03 -0.37 14.74
CA SER A 114 -5.66 -0.37 15.29
C SER A 114 -4.96 1.00 15.13
N PHE A 115 -5.31 1.78 14.10
CA PHE A 115 -4.68 3.06 13.76
C PHE A 115 -5.36 4.28 14.40
N GLY A 116 -6.68 4.22 14.60
CA GLY A 116 -7.47 5.28 15.22
C GLY A 116 -7.14 5.53 16.70
N ARG A 117 -6.27 4.70 17.28
CA ARG A 117 -5.76 4.85 18.65
C ARG A 117 -4.44 5.62 18.72
N THR A 118 -3.74 5.82 17.60
CA THR A 118 -2.43 6.50 17.54
C THR A 118 -2.54 7.93 16.97
N ALA A 119 -3.58 8.23 16.19
CA ALA A 119 -3.99 9.60 15.89
C ALA A 119 -4.92 10.08 17.03
N GLY A 120 -4.72 11.32 17.51
CA GLY A 120 -5.42 11.88 18.67
C GLY A 120 -6.97 11.83 18.64
N PRO A 121 -7.63 12.30 19.71
CA PRO A 121 -9.05 12.06 20.00
C PRO A 121 -9.94 12.63 18.89
N GLY A 122 -10.32 11.80 17.92
CA GLY A 122 -11.14 12.24 16.79
C GLY A 122 -11.43 11.17 15.74
N SER A 123 -10.62 10.13 15.61
CA SER A 123 -10.89 9.03 14.67
C SER A 123 -11.93 8.05 15.21
N ARG A 124 -13.21 8.41 15.13
CA ARG A 124 -14.32 7.47 15.35
C ARG A 124 -14.83 6.98 14.00
N PHE A 125 -14.60 5.70 13.69
CA PHE A 125 -15.23 5.03 12.56
C PHE A 125 -16.66 4.65 12.95
N GLN A 126 -17.65 5.12 12.20
CA GLN A 126 -19.02 4.60 12.32
C GLN A 126 -19.16 3.37 11.43
N SER A 127 -19.59 2.27 12.06
CA SER A 127 -19.98 1.00 11.45
C SER A 127 -21.30 1.12 10.70
#